data_AF-A0A535EGZ9-F1
#
_entry.id   AF-A0A535EGZ9-F1
#
_cell.length_a   1.000
_cell.length_b   1.000
_cell.length_c   1.000
_cell.angle_alpha   90.00
_cell.angle_beta   90.00
_cell.angle_gamma   90.00
#
_symmetry.space_group_name_H-M   'P 1'
#
loop_
_entity.id
_entity.type
_entity.pdbx_description
1 polymer ?
#
loop_
_entity_poly.entity_id
_entity_poly.type
_entity_poly.pdbx_seq_one_letter_code
_entity_poly.pdbx_strand_id
1 'polypeptide(L)'
;MATGLVELVRSAPIEAAAIYEVAATGQLALLTAQGLSEPPSLVPVPPESSRWEAALWPAVAPTAAGLQPAGYFALASGDQVHGCLLLLSDDPLARVRMAPGTLRLLKTGADLLAGALAGHRLLEGLADANRVLGALSRMTSAMLQPGSDRRQVLEALVRHLTDPEVPEFDFELASVFLLEDVDEGLAVRMAAGSEPLEQQRGLAPDDVLGFVARGWQPVVVGAVGSTELVVGYEPGQVRASQVPAIRADGTVVATVPVCLVSRRDLRGQGPRRAEPDLRPLRDGRRRARDRRPGGERAPEGRPGPGPDAGRGGPGGCRPGGGRGRDRPPL
;
A
#
# COMPACT_ATOMS: atom_id res chain seq x y z
N MET A 1 -22.48 1.20 -10.97
CA MET A 1 -21.60 1.07 -12.15
C MET A 1 -22.22 0.27 -13.29
N ALA A 2 -22.94 -0.83 -13.03
CA ALA A 2 -23.53 -1.70 -14.07
C ALA A 2 -24.40 -0.97 -15.13
N THR A 3 -25.28 -0.04 -14.73
CA THR A 3 -26.14 0.71 -15.68
C THR A 3 -25.34 1.55 -16.69
N GLY A 4 -24.21 2.13 -16.27
CA GLY A 4 -23.35 2.92 -17.16
C GLY A 4 -22.61 2.06 -18.19
N LEU A 5 -22.24 0.83 -17.82
CA LEU A 5 -21.58 -0.11 -18.74
C LEU A 5 -22.54 -0.62 -19.81
N VAL A 6 -23.81 -0.85 -19.47
CA VAL A 6 -24.87 -1.22 -20.41
C VAL A 6 -25.09 -0.14 -21.47
N GLU A 7 -25.17 1.13 -21.05
CA GLU A 7 -25.33 2.25 -21.99
C GLU A 7 -24.08 2.46 -22.86
N LEU A 8 -22.89 2.17 -22.34
CA LEU A 8 -21.64 2.20 -23.10
C LEU A 8 -21.62 1.12 -24.20
N VAL A 9 -22.01 -0.12 -23.86
CA VAL A 9 -22.15 -1.23 -24.83
C VAL A 9 -23.19 -0.88 -25.90
N ARG A 10 -24.32 -0.27 -25.52
CA ARG A 10 -25.38 0.12 -26.48
C ARG A 10 -25.03 1.29 -27.40
N SER A 11 -24.14 2.17 -26.98
CA SER A 11 -23.81 3.42 -27.70
C SER A 11 -22.55 3.32 -28.59
N ALA A 12 -21.83 2.20 -28.51
CA ALA A 12 -20.65 1.90 -29.31
C ALA A 12 -20.85 0.60 -30.11
N PRO A 13 -20.08 0.36 -31.19
CA PRO A 13 -20.04 -0.94 -31.87
C PRO A 13 -19.24 -1.93 -31.02
N ILE A 14 -19.76 -2.26 -29.84
CA ILE A 14 -19.15 -3.10 -28.82
C ILE A 14 -20.24 -4.05 -28.31
N GLU A 15 -19.97 -5.34 -28.35
CA GLU A 15 -20.93 -6.38 -27.96
C GLU A 15 -20.75 -6.76 -26.49
N ALA A 16 -19.54 -6.62 -25.95
CA ALA A 16 -19.25 -6.91 -24.54
C ALA A 16 -18.20 -5.97 -23.95
N ALA A 17 -18.32 -5.74 -22.64
CA ALA A 17 -17.37 -4.92 -21.90
C ALA A 17 -17.16 -5.46 -20.48
N ALA A 18 -15.97 -5.26 -19.92
CA ALA A 18 -15.65 -5.64 -18.55
C ALA A 18 -14.77 -4.59 -17.87
N ILE A 19 -15.03 -4.34 -16.60
CA ILE A 19 -14.25 -3.46 -15.73
C ILE A 19 -13.57 -4.32 -14.69
N TYR A 20 -12.25 -4.20 -14.62
CA TYR A 20 -11.44 -4.80 -13.57
C TYR A 20 -10.78 -3.71 -12.73
N GLU A 21 -10.65 -3.97 -11.42
CA GLU A 21 -9.91 -3.13 -10.49
C GLU A 21 -8.69 -3.84 -9.92
N VAL A 22 -7.68 -3.08 -9.54
CA VAL A 22 -6.50 -3.62 -8.83
C VAL A 22 -6.91 -3.98 -7.40
N ALA A 23 -6.90 -5.27 -7.09
CA ALA A 23 -7.11 -5.78 -5.74
C ALA A 23 -5.90 -5.50 -4.83
N ALA A 24 -6.09 -5.63 -3.51
CA ALA A 24 -5.01 -5.52 -2.52
C ALA A 24 -3.87 -6.52 -2.77
N THR A 25 -4.16 -7.66 -3.40
CA THR A 25 -3.18 -8.68 -3.80
C THR A 25 -2.31 -8.28 -5.00
N GLY A 26 -2.60 -7.14 -5.65
CA GLY A 26 -1.95 -6.71 -6.88
C GLY A 26 -2.49 -7.38 -8.15
N GLN A 27 -3.50 -8.25 -8.03
CA GLN A 27 -4.20 -8.88 -9.15
C GLN A 27 -5.37 -8.01 -9.62
N LEU A 28 -5.94 -8.31 -10.80
CA LEU A 28 -7.12 -7.62 -11.31
C LEU A 28 -8.39 -8.39 -10.93
N ALA A 29 -9.21 -7.80 -10.06
CA ALA A 29 -10.51 -8.34 -9.68
C ALA A 29 -11.61 -7.78 -10.58
N LEU A 30 -12.53 -8.64 -11.02
CA LEU A 30 -13.67 -8.24 -11.83
C LEU A 30 -14.66 -7.44 -10.98
N LEU A 31 -14.90 -6.18 -11.38
CA LEU A 31 -15.92 -5.34 -10.76
C LEU A 31 -17.28 -5.55 -11.40
N THR A 32 -17.33 -5.55 -12.73
CA THR A 32 -18.57 -5.78 -13.48
C THR A 32 -18.26 -6.15 -14.93
N ALA A 33 -19.15 -6.91 -15.55
CA ALA A 33 -19.09 -7.24 -16.96
C ALA A 33 -20.48 -7.23 -17.57
N GLN A 34 -20.53 -6.98 -18.88
CA GLN A 34 -21.72 -7.03 -19.70
C GLN A 34 -21.39 -7.78 -20.99
N GLY A 35 -22.23 -8.75 -21.38
CA GLY A 35 -22.09 -9.49 -22.64
C GLY A 35 -21.05 -10.63 -22.63
N LEU A 36 -20.36 -10.88 -21.52
CA LEU A 36 -19.44 -12.02 -21.34
C LEU A 36 -20.12 -13.16 -20.57
N SER A 37 -19.85 -14.41 -20.95
CA SER A 37 -20.31 -15.59 -20.23
C SER A 37 -19.27 -15.99 -19.19
N GLU A 38 -19.57 -15.80 -17.90
CA GLU A 38 -18.70 -16.16 -16.77
C GLU A 38 -17.27 -15.59 -16.85
N PRO A 39 -17.11 -14.27 -16.96
CA PRO A 39 -15.79 -13.61 -16.94
C PRO A 39 -14.97 -14.00 -15.68
N PRO A 40 -13.64 -14.15 -15.81
CA PRO A 40 -12.79 -14.52 -14.68
C PRO A 40 -12.89 -13.49 -13.56
N SER A 41 -13.16 -13.94 -12.34
CA SER A 41 -13.29 -13.05 -11.18
C SER A 41 -11.97 -12.41 -10.76
N LEU A 42 -10.84 -13.07 -11.07
CA LEU A 42 -9.51 -12.62 -10.68
C LEU A 42 -8.50 -13.00 -11.77
N VAL A 43 -7.70 -12.03 -12.23
CA VAL A 43 -6.68 -12.23 -13.26
C VAL A 43 -5.31 -11.83 -12.70
N PRO A 44 -4.32 -12.75 -12.69
CA PRO A 44 -2.96 -12.41 -12.31
C PRO A 44 -2.33 -11.54 -13.39
N VAL A 45 -1.76 -10.41 -12.98
CA VAL A 45 -1.10 -9.46 -13.88
C VAL A 45 0.27 -9.06 -13.35
N PRO A 46 1.22 -8.69 -14.25
CA PRO A 46 2.49 -8.11 -13.82
C PRO A 46 2.28 -6.76 -13.11
N PRO A 47 3.23 -6.28 -12.29
CA PRO A 47 3.10 -5.00 -11.59
C PRO A 47 3.05 -3.80 -12.54
N GLU A 48 3.65 -3.91 -13.74
CA GLU A 48 3.59 -2.85 -14.74
C GLU A 48 2.27 -2.86 -15.52
N SER A 49 1.47 -1.80 -15.37
CA SER A 49 0.16 -1.65 -16.02
C SER A 49 0.20 -1.62 -17.55
N SER A 50 1.34 -1.27 -18.14
CA SER A 50 1.58 -1.32 -19.58
C SER A 50 1.56 -2.74 -20.15
N ARG A 51 1.67 -3.77 -19.30
CA ARG A 51 1.70 -5.19 -19.69
C ARG A 51 0.42 -5.95 -19.36
N TRP A 52 -0.56 -5.31 -18.71
CA TRP A 52 -1.80 -5.97 -18.31
C TRP A 52 -2.62 -6.47 -19.51
N GLU A 53 -2.66 -5.71 -20.61
CA GLU A 53 -3.41 -6.09 -21.83
C GLU A 53 -3.01 -7.50 -22.31
N ALA A 54 -1.71 -7.81 -22.31
CA ALA A 54 -1.19 -9.11 -22.76
C ALA A 54 -1.58 -10.27 -21.83
N ALA A 55 -1.79 -10.02 -20.54
CA ALA A 55 -2.23 -11.03 -19.57
C ALA A 55 -3.77 -11.20 -19.58
N LEU A 56 -4.50 -10.12 -19.83
CA LEU A 56 -5.97 -10.11 -19.79
C LEU A 56 -6.61 -10.81 -20.99
N TRP A 57 -6.08 -10.62 -22.21
CA TRP A 57 -6.70 -11.20 -23.40
C TRP A 57 -6.79 -12.73 -23.36
N PRO A 58 -5.74 -13.48 -23.03
CA PRO A 58 -5.83 -14.93 -22.88
C PRO A 58 -6.81 -15.36 -21.78
N ALA A 59 -6.89 -14.60 -20.68
CA ALA A 59 -7.77 -14.92 -19.56
C ALA A 59 -9.26 -14.74 -19.88
N VAL A 60 -9.60 -13.74 -20.68
CA VAL A 60 -11.00 -13.41 -21.03
C VAL A 60 -11.46 -14.17 -22.30
N ALA A 61 -10.54 -14.60 -23.16
CA ALA A 61 -10.88 -15.29 -24.42
C ALA A 61 -11.89 -16.45 -24.30
N PRO A 62 -11.83 -17.34 -23.28
CA PRO A 62 -12.80 -18.43 -23.12
C PRO A 62 -14.24 -17.92 -22.88
N THR A 63 -14.38 -16.75 -22.28
CA THR A 63 -15.65 -16.13 -21.84
C THR A 63 -16.27 -15.24 -22.93
N ALA A 64 -15.48 -14.93 -23.96
CA ALA A 64 -15.80 -14.00 -25.02
C ALA A 64 -16.64 -14.61 -26.15
N ALA A 65 -16.89 -15.93 -26.16
CA ALA A 65 -17.77 -16.60 -27.14
C ALA A 65 -17.50 -16.24 -28.62
N GLY A 66 -16.23 -16.01 -28.98
CA GLY A 66 -15.82 -15.64 -30.35
C GLY A 66 -15.70 -14.13 -30.60
N LEU A 67 -16.07 -13.28 -29.63
CA LEU A 67 -15.80 -11.84 -29.67
C LEU A 67 -14.29 -11.57 -29.67
N GLN A 68 -13.90 -10.55 -30.43
CA GLN A 68 -12.53 -10.11 -30.64
C GLN A 68 -12.23 -8.88 -29.78
N PRO A 69 -10.95 -8.67 -29.38
CA PRO A 69 -10.55 -7.47 -28.64
C PRO A 69 -10.81 -6.19 -29.46
N ALA A 70 -11.67 -5.31 -28.94
CA ALA A 70 -12.02 -4.04 -29.60
C ALA A 70 -11.32 -2.84 -28.96
N GLY A 71 -11.02 -2.89 -27.66
CA GLY A 71 -10.34 -1.79 -26.96
C GLY A 71 -9.88 -2.13 -25.55
N TYR A 72 -8.82 -1.43 -25.13
CA TYR A 72 -8.26 -1.49 -23.78
C TYR A 72 -8.01 -0.07 -23.28
N PHE A 73 -8.53 0.26 -22.10
CA PHE A 73 -8.28 1.54 -21.45
C PHE A 73 -7.83 1.31 -20.01
N ALA A 74 -6.61 1.73 -19.68
CA ALA A 74 -6.18 1.80 -18.29
C ALA A 74 -6.99 2.88 -17.56
N LEU A 75 -7.54 2.52 -16.39
CA LEU A 75 -8.29 3.41 -15.52
C LEU A 75 -7.29 4.11 -14.58
N ALA A 76 -6.65 5.16 -15.10
CA ALA A 76 -5.63 5.92 -14.39
C ALA A 76 -6.17 7.26 -13.88
N SER A 77 -5.81 7.63 -12.65
CA SER A 77 -6.06 8.94 -12.05
C SER A 77 -4.75 9.51 -11.53
N GLY A 78 -4.23 10.55 -12.19
CA GLY A 78 -2.87 11.02 -11.98
C GLY A 78 -1.84 9.95 -12.37
N ASP A 79 -0.85 9.70 -11.51
CA ASP A 79 0.20 8.70 -11.73
C ASP A 79 -0.19 7.27 -11.29
N GLN A 80 -1.40 7.08 -10.74
CA GLN A 80 -1.86 5.79 -10.24
C GLN A 80 -2.87 5.13 -11.18
N VAL A 81 -2.69 3.83 -11.42
CA VAL A 81 -3.63 3.01 -12.17
C VAL A 81 -4.48 2.20 -11.20
N HIS A 82 -5.80 2.38 -11.29
CA HIS A 82 -6.76 1.75 -10.40
C HIS A 82 -7.39 0.50 -11.00
N GLY A 83 -7.28 0.29 -12.32
CA GLY A 83 -7.88 -0.84 -13.02
C GLY A 83 -7.80 -0.72 -14.53
N CYS A 84 -8.65 -1.46 -15.24
CA CYS A 84 -8.80 -1.36 -16.69
C CYS A 84 -10.24 -1.60 -17.15
N LEU A 85 -10.58 -1.00 -18.29
CA LEU A 85 -11.79 -1.27 -19.05
C LEU A 85 -11.40 -2.06 -20.31
N LEU A 86 -12.03 -3.22 -20.48
CA LEU A 86 -11.94 -4.08 -21.66
C LEU A 86 -13.19 -3.94 -22.50
N LEU A 87 -13.01 -3.85 -23.81
CA LEU A 87 -14.09 -3.83 -24.80
C LEU A 87 -13.85 -4.94 -25.81
N LEU A 88 -14.91 -5.68 -26.13
CA LEU A 88 -14.89 -6.77 -27.10
C LEU A 88 -15.99 -6.55 -28.15
N SER A 89 -15.70 -6.95 -29.38
CA SER A 89 -16.62 -6.83 -30.49
C SER A 89 -16.67 -8.06 -31.39
N ASP A 90 -17.79 -8.29 -32.06
CA ASP A 90 -17.90 -9.31 -33.10
C ASP A 90 -17.17 -8.93 -34.41
N ASP A 91 -16.91 -7.63 -34.63
CA ASP A 91 -16.11 -7.13 -35.75
C ASP A 91 -14.61 -7.20 -35.41
N PRO A 92 -13.82 -8.06 -36.08
CA PRO A 92 -12.37 -8.15 -35.86
C PRO A 92 -11.63 -6.83 -36.19
N LEU A 93 -12.26 -5.92 -36.92
CA LEU A 93 -11.72 -4.62 -37.28
C LEU A 93 -12.29 -3.46 -36.46
N ALA A 94 -13.13 -3.74 -35.44
CA ALA A 94 -13.77 -2.73 -34.60
C ALA A 94 -12.75 -1.71 -34.06
N ARG A 95 -11.60 -2.19 -33.56
CA ARG A 95 -10.51 -1.35 -33.02
C ARG A 95 -9.99 -0.30 -34.01
N VAL A 96 -9.96 -0.63 -35.31
CA VAL A 96 -9.42 0.22 -36.37
C VAL A 96 -10.50 1.10 -36.99
N ARG A 97 -11.74 0.59 -37.06
CA ARG A 97 -12.87 1.26 -37.71
C ARG A 97 -13.62 2.23 -36.79
N MET A 98 -13.39 2.15 -35.49
CA MET A 98 -14.07 3.00 -34.53
C MET A 98 -13.81 4.47 -34.82
N ALA A 99 -14.89 5.26 -34.93
CA ALA A 99 -14.78 6.68 -35.22
C ALA A 99 -13.95 7.38 -34.11
N PRO A 100 -13.10 8.37 -34.45
CA PRO A 100 -12.31 9.10 -33.46
C PRO A 100 -13.15 9.78 -32.36
N GLY A 101 -14.39 10.17 -32.68
CA GLY A 101 -15.35 10.68 -31.69
C GLY A 101 -15.73 9.64 -30.63
N THR A 102 -16.01 8.41 -31.04
CA THR A 102 -16.34 7.30 -30.15
C THR A 102 -15.15 6.92 -29.28
N LEU A 103 -13.94 6.86 -29.84
CA LEU A 103 -12.72 6.60 -29.06
C LEU A 103 -12.48 7.66 -27.98
N ARG A 104 -12.71 8.95 -28.30
CA ARG A 104 -12.65 10.03 -27.32
C ARG A 104 -13.72 9.89 -26.25
N LEU A 105 -14.96 9.56 -26.62
CA LEU A 105 -16.04 9.32 -25.66
C LEU A 105 -15.70 8.18 -24.69
N LEU A 106 -15.24 7.05 -25.23
CA LEU A 106 -14.83 5.88 -24.44
C LEU A 106 -13.67 6.22 -23.51
N LYS A 107 -12.67 6.97 -24.00
CA LYS A 107 -11.56 7.42 -23.17
C LYS A 107 -12.03 8.34 -22.04
N THR A 108 -12.90 9.32 -22.32
CA THR A 108 -13.49 10.18 -21.30
C THR A 108 -14.29 9.37 -20.28
N GLY A 109 -15.06 8.37 -20.72
CA GLY A 109 -15.77 7.44 -19.83
C GLY A 109 -14.82 6.66 -18.93
N ALA A 110 -13.72 6.15 -19.49
CA ALA A 110 -12.65 5.49 -18.73
C ALA A 110 -12.00 6.44 -17.70
N ASP A 111 -11.77 7.70 -18.05
CA ASP A 111 -11.21 8.70 -17.12
C ASP A 111 -12.18 9.03 -15.97
N LEU A 112 -13.49 9.11 -16.24
CA LEU A 112 -14.52 9.29 -15.20
C LEU A 112 -14.61 8.07 -14.28
N LEU A 113 -14.54 6.86 -14.84
CA LEU A 113 -14.49 5.62 -14.06
C LEU A 113 -13.23 5.57 -13.18
N ALA A 114 -12.08 5.96 -13.71
CA ALA A 114 -10.84 6.04 -12.96
C ALA A 114 -10.94 7.02 -11.77
N GLY A 115 -11.53 8.19 -11.99
CA GLY A 115 -11.80 9.16 -10.92
C GLY A 115 -12.77 8.64 -9.86
N ALA A 116 -13.83 7.92 -10.27
CA ALA A 116 -14.78 7.31 -9.35
C ALA A 116 -14.15 6.21 -8.49
N LEU A 117 -13.30 5.35 -9.07
CA LEU A 117 -12.55 4.32 -8.36
C LEU A 117 -11.55 4.92 -7.38
N ALA A 118 -10.81 5.95 -7.81
CA ALA A 118 -9.89 6.68 -6.93
C ALA A 118 -10.64 7.28 -5.72
N GLY A 119 -11.81 7.87 -5.95
CA GLY A 119 -12.67 8.40 -4.89
C GLY A 119 -13.15 7.33 -3.91
N HIS A 120 -13.58 6.16 -4.39
CA HIS A 120 -14.01 5.06 -3.52
C HIS A 120 -12.87 4.57 -2.62
N ARG A 121 -11.67 4.37 -3.17
CA ARG A 121 -10.51 3.95 -2.36
C ARG A 121 -10.12 4.95 -1.29
N LEU A 122 -10.24 6.25 -1.59
CA LEU A 122 -10.02 7.29 -0.59
C LEU A 122 -11.06 7.22 0.53
N LEU A 123 -12.33 6.98 0.19
CA LEU A 123 -13.39 6.84 1.18
C LEU A 123 -13.22 5.57 2.03
N GLU A 124 -12.84 4.44 1.43
CA GLU A 124 -12.51 3.20 2.13
C GLU A 124 -11.34 3.42 3.09
N GLY A 125 -10.23 3.99 2.59
CA GLY A 125 -9.08 4.29 3.43
C GLY A 125 -9.40 5.27 4.57
N LEU A 126 -10.28 6.25 4.35
CA LEU A 126 -10.78 7.14 5.40
C LEU A 126 -11.69 6.41 6.40
N ALA A 127 -12.56 5.53 5.93
CA ALA A 127 -13.44 4.73 6.77
C ALA A 127 -12.61 3.82 7.68
N ASP A 128 -11.60 3.14 7.14
CA ASP A 128 -10.68 2.29 7.88
C ASP A 128 -9.88 3.11 8.90
N ALA A 129 -9.30 4.24 8.49
CA ALA A 129 -8.59 5.12 9.41
C ALA A 129 -9.50 5.61 10.57
N ASN A 130 -10.74 6.00 10.26
CA ASN A 130 -11.69 6.43 11.28
C ASN A 130 -12.11 5.29 12.20
N ARG A 131 -12.29 4.07 11.67
CA ARG A 131 -12.60 2.87 12.45
C ARG A 131 -11.48 2.58 13.44
N VAL A 132 -10.24 2.54 12.97
CA VAL A 132 -9.04 2.32 13.79
C VAL A 132 -8.88 3.41 14.84
N LEU A 133 -9.02 4.69 14.48
CA LEU A 133 -8.96 5.80 15.44
C LEU A 133 -10.06 5.69 16.51
N GLY A 134 -11.28 5.32 16.12
CA GLY A 134 -12.38 5.07 17.04
C GLY A 134 -12.08 3.91 17.99
N ALA A 135 -11.51 2.82 17.48
CA ALA A 135 -11.11 1.66 18.27
C ALA A 135 -9.98 2.02 19.26
N LEU A 136 -8.95 2.76 18.82
CA LEU A 136 -7.88 3.26 19.68
C LEU A 136 -8.42 4.20 20.78
N SER A 137 -9.38 5.06 20.46
CA SER A 137 -10.02 5.92 21.44
C SER A 137 -10.78 5.11 22.49
N ARG A 138 -11.55 4.09 22.09
CA ARG A 138 -12.27 3.20 23.02
C ARG A 138 -11.30 2.44 23.92
N MET A 139 -10.24 1.88 23.33
CA MET A 139 -9.20 1.16 24.07
C MET A 139 -8.51 2.07 25.09
N THR A 140 -8.15 3.30 24.69
CA THR A 140 -7.53 4.29 25.59
C THR A 140 -8.46 4.66 26.74
N SER A 141 -9.74 4.89 26.46
CA SER A 141 -10.74 5.18 27.51
C SER A 141 -10.90 4.03 28.49
N ALA A 142 -10.89 2.77 28.01
CA ALA A 142 -10.96 1.60 28.87
C ALA A 142 -9.72 1.47 29.78
N MET A 143 -8.52 1.76 29.24
CA MET A 143 -7.28 1.75 30.03
C MET A 143 -7.25 2.85 31.11
N LEU A 144 -7.89 3.99 30.86
CA LEU A 144 -7.88 5.16 31.73
C LEU A 144 -9.14 5.27 32.61
N GLN A 145 -9.98 4.23 32.64
CA GLN A 145 -11.21 4.25 33.41
C GLN A 145 -10.89 4.35 34.92
N PRO A 146 -11.34 5.41 35.62
CA PRO A 146 -11.03 5.63 37.03
C PRO A 146 -11.47 4.44 37.90
N GLY A 147 -10.58 4.03 38.81
CA GLY A 147 -10.84 2.91 39.72
C GLY A 147 -10.53 1.53 39.13
N SER A 148 -10.11 1.43 37.86
CA SER A 148 -9.70 0.15 37.27
C SER A 148 -8.37 -0.32 37.85
N ASP A 149 -8.31 -1.60 38.23
CA ASP A 149 -7.06 -2.24 38.61
C ASP A 149 -6.24 -2.67 37.38
N ARG A 150 -4.98 -3.07 37.60
CA ARG A 150 -4.06 -3.46 36.51
C ARG A 150 -4.58 -4.65 35.71
N ARG A 151 -5.26 -5.61 36.35
CA ARG A 151 -5.77 -6.80 35.66
C ARG A 151 -6.95 -6.44 34.76
N GLN A 152 -7.88 -5.62 35.27
CA GLN A 152 -9.01 -5.11 34.50
C GLN A 152 -8.55 -4.35 33.25
N VAL A 153 -7.47 -3.58 33.34
CA VAL A 153 -6.87 -2.90 32.19
C VAL A 153 -6.32 -3.90 31.16
N LEU A 154 -5.57 -4.92 31.60
CA LEU A 154 -5.02 -5.94 30.70
C LEU A 154 -6.13 -6.79 30.03
N GLU A 155 -7.15 -7.18 30.77
CA GLU A 155 -8.32 -7.91 30.24
C GLU A 155 -9.10 -7.06 29.23
N ALA A 156 -9.25 -5.75 29.49
CA ALA A 156 -9.87 -4.83 28.54
C ALA A 156 -9.05 -4.69 27.25
N LEU A 157 -7.72 -4.67 27.34
CA LEU A 157 -6.82 -4.67 26.18
C LEU A 157 -6.98 -5.95 25.35
N VAL A 158 -6.94 -7.12 25.98
CA VAL A 158 -7.16 -8.40 25.29
C VAL A 158 -8.49 -8.38 24.55
N ARG A 159 -9.59 -7.98 25.21
CA ARG A 159 -10.92 -7.90 24.60
C ARG A 159 -10.96 -6.96 23.39
N HIS A 160 -10.25 -5.85 23.43
CA HIS A 160 -10.19 -4.91 22.30
C HIS A 160 -9.29 -5.39 21.15
N LEU A 161 -8.29 -6.22 21.45
CA LEU A 161 -7.44 -6.89 20.47
C LEU A 161 -8.07 -8.15 19.89
N THR A 162 -9.26 -8.55 20.32
CA THR A 162 -10.01 -9.68 19.76
C THR A 162 -11.44 -9.23 19.43
N ASP A 163 -11.60 -8.00 18.97
CA ASP A 163 -12.90 -7.39 18.70
C ASP A 163 -13.28 -7.60 17.22
N PRO A 164 -14.23 -8.50 16.89
CA PRO A 164 -14.56 -8.83 15.51
C PRO A 164 -15.22 -7.67 14.73
N GLU A 165 -15.70 -6.64 15.44
CA GLU A 165 -16.26 -5.44 14.81
C GLU A 165 -15.16 -4.51 14.27
N VAL A 166 -13.90 -4.74 14.66
CA VAL A 166 -12.72 -4.02 14.20
C VAL A 166 -11.79 -5.02 13.53
N PRO A 167 -11.87 -5.21 12.20
CA PRO A 167 -11.06 -6.21 11.49
C PRO A 167 -9.56 -6.09 11.74
N GLU A 168 -9.06 -4.87 11.99
CA GLU A 168 -7.66 -4.61 12.32
C GLU A 168 -7.24 -5.16 13.70
N PHE A 169 -8.21 -5.43 14.58
CA PHE A 169 -8.06 -5.98 15.93
C PHE A 169 -8.86 -7.26 16.13
N ASP A 170 -9.18 -7.99 15.06
CA ASP A 170 -9.85 -9.29 15.12
C ASP A 170 -8.80 -10.42 15.17
N PHE A 171 -7.90 -10.37 16.15
CA PHE A 171 -6.95 -11.45 16.35
C PHE A 171 -7.66 -12.66 16.96
N GLU A 172 -7.39 -13.87 16.45
CA GLU A 172 -7.96 -15.11 16.99
C GLU A 172 -7.65 -15.28 18.48
N LEU A 173 -6.44 -14.87 18.87
CA LEU A 173 -5.95 -14.89 20.24
C LEU A 173 -5.09 -13.65 20.50
N ALA A 174 -5.25 -13.05 21.67
CA ALA A 174 -4.40 -11.97 22.16
C ALA A 174 -3.92 -12.27 23.59
N SER A 175 -2.67 -11.92 23.88
CA SER A 175 -2.10 -11.94 25.23
C SER A 175 -1.32 -10.68 25.50
N VAL A 176 -1.52 -10.09 26.69
CA VAL A 176 -0.86 -8.85 27.11
C VAL A 176 -0.08 -9.12 28.38
N PHE A 177 1.21 -8.78 28.36
CA PHE A 177 2.16 -9.03 29.45
C PHE A 177 2.59 -7.74 30.11
N LEU A 178 2.57 -7.71 31.43
CA LEU A 178 3.12 -6.63 32.25
C LEU A 178 4.50 -7.04 32.73
N LEU A 179 5.52 -6.33 32.23
CA LEU A 179 6.92 -6.60 32.53
C LEU A 179 7.43 -5.68 33.65
N GLU A 180 8.39 -6.20 34.41
CA GLU A 180 9.10 -5.48 35.47
C GLU A 180 10.60 -5.78 35.37
N ASP A 181 11.41 -4.78 35.68
CA ASP A 181 12.87 -4.92 35.75
C ASP A 181 13.23 -5.52 37.12
N VAL A 182 14.06 -6.56 37.12
CA VAL A 182 14.50 -7.29 38.32
C VAL A 182 16.02 -7.40 38.28
N ASP A 183 16.66 -7.69 39.43
CA ASP A 183 18.12 -7.62 39.58
C ASP A 183 18.92 -8.37 38.49
N GLU A 184 18.38 -9.46 37.94
CA GLU A 184 19.02 -10.29 36.90
C GLU A 184 18.37 -10.20 35.50
N GLY A 185 17.42 -9.28 35.26
CA GLY A 185 16.81 -9.10 33.94
C GLY A 185 15.35 -8.65 33.95
N LEU A 186 14.57 -9.09 32.96
CA LEU A 186 13.14 -8.78 32.88
C LEU A 186 12.31 -9.93 33.47
N ALA A 187 11.21 -9.61 34.14
CA ALA A 187 10.23 -10.59 34.58
C ALA A 187 8.80 -10.20 34.15
N VAL A 188 7.98 -11.19 33.82
CA VAL A 188 6.53 -11.02 33.68
C VAL A 188 5.93 -11.03 35.07
N ARG A 189 5.27 -9.94 35.48
CA ARG A 189 4.53 -9.89 36.75
C ARG A 189 3.08 -10.32 36.61
N MET A 190 2.49 -10.04 35.45
CA MET A 190 1.08 -10.33 35.17
C MET A 190 0.90 -10.56 33.68
N ALA A 191 -0.03 -11.44 33.30
CA ALA A 191 -0.48 -11.64 31.94
C ALA A 191 -1.99 -11.82 31.90
N ALA A 192 -2.63 -11.27 30.86
CA ALA A 192 -4.02 -11.56 30.51
C ALA A 192 -4.07 -12.12 29.08
N GLY A 193 -5.07 -12.97 28.79
CA GLY A 193 -5.25 -13.55 27.45
C GLY A 193 -5.34 -15.07 27.48
N SER A 194 -4.74 -15.70 26.48
CA SER A 194 -4.78 -17.16 26.27
C SER A 194 -4.19 -17.96 27.43
N GLU A 195 -3.14 -17.43 28.07
CA GLU A 195 -2.45 -18.05 29.21
C GLU A 195 -2.29 -16.98 30.32
N PRO A 196 -3.32 -16.74 31.14
CA PRO A 196 -3.27 -15.73 32.18
C PRO A 196 -2.28 -16.12 33.29
N LEU A 197 -1.57 -15.14 33.84
CA LEU A 197 -0.54 -15.32 34.86
C LEU A 197 -0.63 -14.21 35.91
N GLU A 198 -0.61 -14.56 37.20
CA GLU A 198 -0.56 -13.61 38.32
C GLU A 198 0.65 -13.84 39.25
N GLN A 199 1.74 -14.37 38.70
CA GLN A 199 2.97 -14.63 39.44
C GLN A 199 4.18 -14.09 38.67
N GLN A 200 5.19 -13.65 39.43
CA GLN A 200 6.43 -13.18 38.85
C GLN A 200 7.19 -14.34 38.19
N ARG A 201 7.44 -14.22 36.89
CA ARG A 201 8.20 -15.18 36.08
C ARG A 201 9.38 -14.47 35.44
N GLY A 202 10.60 -14.89 35.79
CA GLY A 202 11.81 -14.40 35.10
C GLY A 202 11.79 -14.74 33.61
N LEU A 203 12.20 -13.79 32.78
CA LEU A 203 12.41 -13.98 31.35
C LEU A 203 13.89 -14.21 31.07
N ALA A 204 14.19 -15.24 30.28
CA ALA A 204 15.55 -15.47 29.83
C ALA A 204 16.01 -14.31 28.92
N PRO A 205 17.32 -14.00 28.89
CA PRO A 205 17.85 -12.93 28.03
C PRO A 205 17.56 -13.10 26.53
N ASP A 206 17.32 -14.33 26.07
CA ASP A 206 17.01 -14.61 24.68
C ASP A 206 15.51 -14.92 24.46
N ASP A 207 14.66 -14.76 25.49
CA ASP A 207 13.22 -14.95 25.35
C ASP A 207 12.62 -13.88 24.40
N VAL A 208 11.66 -14.28 23.56
CA VAL A 208 10.97 -13.40 22.62
C VAL A 208 10.37 -12.18 23.32
N LEU A 209 9.76 -12.32 24.49
CA LEU A 209 9.20 -11.18 25.23
C LEU A 209 10.31 -10.23 25.68
N GLY A 210 11.43 -10.77 26.17
CA GLY A 210 12.60 -9.99 26.55
C GLY A 210 13.28 -9.30 25.36
N PHE A 211 13.25 -9.92 24.18
CA PHE A 211 13.74 -9.36 22.92
C PHE A 211 12.87 -8.20 22.44
N VAL A 212 11.55 -8.39 22.39
CA VAL A 212 10.59 -7.36 21.96
C VAL A 212 10.60 -6.17 22.92
N ALA A 213 10.61 -6.42 24.24
CA ALA A 213 10.59 -5.38 25.26
C ALA A 213 11.82 -4.46 25.20
N ARG A 214 13.00 -4.99 24.84
CA ARG A 214 14.23 -4.20 24.68
C ARG A 214 14.28 -3.45 23.35
N GLY A 215 13.72 -4.04 22.30
CA GLY A 215 13.72 -3.45 20.96
C GLY A 215 12.71 -2.31 20.76
N TRP A 216 11.64 -2.26 21.56
CA TRP A 216 10.52 -1.31 21.37
C TRP A 216 9.99 -1.27 19.93
N GLN A 217 10.04 -2.41 19.24
CA GLN A 217 9.65 -2.55 17.85
C GLN A 217 8.57 -3.62 17.73
N PRO A 218 7.58 -3.43 16.83
CA PRO A 218 6.67 -4.51 16.45
C PRO A 218 7.45 -5.65 15.83
N VAL A 219 7.13 -6.85 16.28
CA VAL A 219 7.80 -8.07 15.90
C VAL A 219 6.78 -9.11 15.49
N VAL A 220 6.98 -9.70 14.33
CA VAL A 220 6.15 -10.81 13.83
C VAL A 220 6.87 -12.11 14.15
N VAL A 221 6.17 -13.04 14.78
CA VAL A 221 6.72 -14.35 15.16
C VAL A 221 6.07 -15.41 14.27
N GLY A 222 6.87 -16.14 13.50
CA GLY A 222 6.38 -17.21 12.64
C GLY A 222 6.24 -18.54 13.38
N ALA A 223 5.60 -19.51 12.72
CA ALA A 223 5.39 -20.83 13.28
C ALA A 223 6.71 -21.58 13.51
N VAL A 224 6.75 -22.43 14.53
CA VAL A 224 7.90 -23.29 14.85
C VAL A 224 8.25 -24.16 13.65
N GLY A 225 9.51 -24.10 13.21
CA GLY A 225 10.00 -24.90 12.08
C GLY A 225 9.58 -24.39 10.69
N SER A 226 8.85 -23.27 10.60
CA SER A 226 8.53 -22.62 9.33
C SER A 226 9.59 -21.57 8.96
N THR A 227 9.86 -21.42 7.67
CA THR A 227 10.60 -20.28 7.11
C THR A 227 9.69 -19.30 6.38
N GLU A 228 8.38 -19.56 6.34
CA GLU A 228 7.42 -18.67 5.67
C GLU A 228 7.27 -17.39 6.47
N LEU A 229 7.59 -16.28 5.80
CA LEU A 229 7.32 -14.94 6.29
C LEU A 229 5.82 -14.68 6.19
N VAL A 230 5.25 -14.01 7.19
CA VAL A 230 3.82 -13.67 7.20
C VAL A 230 3.41 -12.93 5.93
N VAL A 231 2.35 -13.40 5.30
CA VAL A 231 1.71 -12.79 4.12
C VAL A 231 1.36 -11.34 4.45
N GLY A 232 1.81 -10.39 3.63
CA GLY A 232 1.48 -8.96 3.77
C GLY A 232 2.67 -8.01 3.98
N TYR A 233 3.91 -8.52 4.10
CA TYR A 233 5.12 -7.70 4.18
C TYR A 233 6.02 -7.90 2.95
N GLU A 234 6.51 -6.80 2.37
CA GLU A 234 7.40 -6.83 1.21
C GLU A 234 8.83 -7.29 1.56
N PRO A 235 9.56 -7.93 0.62
CA PRO A 235 10.97 -8.24 0.79
C PRO A 235 11.80 -6.99 1.16
N GLY A 236 12.43 -6.99 2.34
CA GLY A 236 13.24 -5.89 2.85
C GLY A 236 12.55 -4.98 3.87
N GLN A 237 11.24 -5.11 4.10
CA GLN A 237 10.57 -4.49 5.27
C GLN A 237 10.84 -5.25 6.56
N VAL A 238 11.39 -6.46 6.45
CA VAL A 238 11.48 -7.42 7.53
C VAL A 238 12.91 -7.92 7.66
N ARG A 239 13.47 -7.85 8.87
CA ARG A 239 14.73 -8.52 9.21
C ARG A 239 14.43 -9.76 10.03
N ALA A 240 14.74 -10.94 9.45
CA ALA A 240 14.57 -12.21 10.12
C ALA A 240 15.70 -12.48 11.13
N SER A 241 15.33 -12.98 12.30
CA SER A 241 16.19 -13.52 13.35
C SER A 241 15.58 -14.81 13.87
N GLN A 242 16.37 -15.66 14.51
CA GLN A 242 15.87 -16.86 15.21
C GLN A 242 15.96 -16.60 16.70
N VAL A 243 14.87 -16.82 17.42
CA VAL A 243 14.78 -16.52 18.87
C VAL A 243 14.18 -17.73 19.60
N PRO A 244 14.76 -18.17 20.73
CA PRO A 244 14.20 -19.28 21.49
C PRO A 244 12.89 -18.87 22.21
N ALA A 245 11.89 -19.74 22.14
CA ALA A 245 10.70 -19.69 22.97
C ALA A 245 10.95 -20.58 24.20
N ILE A 246 11.04 -19.97 25.38
CA ILE A 246 11.48 -20.63 26.61
C ILE A 246 10.28 -20.75 27.57
N ARG A 247 10.10 -21.92 28.19
CA ARG A 247 9.08 -22.16 29.22
C ARG A 247 9.49 -21.56 30.57
N ALA A 248 8.56 -21.55 31.51
CA ALA A 248 8.80 -21.03 32.87
C ALA A 248 9.87 -21.80 33.65
N ASP A 249 10.10 -23.08 33.32
CA ASP A 249 11.14 -23.94 33.91
C ASP A 249 12.54 -23.75 33.28
N GLY A 250 12.68 -22.80 32.35
CA GLY A 250 13.92 -22.57 31.60
C GLY A 250 14.09 -23.52 30.40
N THR A 251 13.15 -24.42 30.15
CA THR A 251 13.22 -25.34 29.01
C THR A 251 12.93 -24.60 27.71
N VAL A 252 13.85 -24.70 26.74
CA VAL A 252 13.59 -24.22 25.37
C VAL A 252 12.53 -25.13 24.73
N VAL A 253 11.35 -24.57 24.44
CA VAL A 253 10.24 -25.29 23.80
C VAL A 253 10.45 -25.38 22.30
N ALA A 254 10.94 -24.28 21.72
CA ALA A 254 11.14 -24.15 20.29
C ALA A 254 12.13 -23.03 19.97
N THR A 255 12.65 -23.03 18.74
CA THR A 255 13.24 -21.84 18.13
C THR A 255 12.26 -21.34 17.07
N VAL A 256 11.91 -20.06 17.16
CA VAL A 256 10.93 -19.43 16.27
C VAL A 256 11.59 -18.39 15.38
N PRO A 257 11.21 -18.31 14.09
CA PRO A 257 11.59 -17.20 13.24
C PRO A 257 10.89 -15.93 13.74
N VAL A 258 11.66 -14.87 13.89
CA VAL A 258 11.22 -13.58 14.39
C VAL A 258 11.58 -12.51 13.37
N CYS A 259 10.63 -11.65 13.07
CA CYS A 259 10.66 -10.73 11.96
C CYS A 259 10.49 -9.30 12.48
N LEU A 260 11.58 -8.53 12.50
CA LEU A 260 11.54 -7.11 12.85
C LEU A 260 10.92 -6.31 11.72
N VAL A 261 9.81 -5.63 11.97
CA VAL A 261 9.15 -4.79 10.97
C VAL A 261 9.78 -3.40 11.02
N SER A 262 10.53 -3.05 9.97
CA SER A 262 11.07 -1.70 9.83
C SER A 262 9.93 -0.73 9.52
N ARG A 263 9.85 0.40 10.23
CA ARG A 263 8.98 1.50 9.82
C ARG A 263 9.41 1.93 8.41
N ARG A 264 8.48 1.88 7.46
CA ARG A 264 8.67 2.50 6.16
C ARG A 264 9.02 3.97 6.39
N ASP A 265 10.11 4.45 5.79
CA ASP A 265 10.24 5.87 5.55
C ASP A 265 9.05 6.27 4.65
N LEU A 266 8.02 6.87 5.24
CA LEU A 266 6.85 7.42 4.54
C LEU A 266 7.21 8.65 3.70
N ARG A 267 8.50 8.88 3.43
CA ARG A 267 9.00 9.91 2.51
C ARG A 267 9.34 9.21 1.20
N GLY A 268 8.63 9.63 0.15
CA GLY A 268 8.60 8.98 -1.14
C GLY A 268 9.95 8.69 -1.77
N GLN A 269 9.88 7.86 -2.80
CA GLN A 269 10.91 7.60 -3.79
C GLN A 269 11.54 8.91 -4.29
N GLY A 270 12.58 9.35 -3.59
CA GLY A 270 13.59 10.29 -4.07
C GLY A 270 14.84 9.49 -4.43
N PRO A 271 15.66 9.96 -5.39
CA PRO A 271 16.81 9.23 -5.86
C PRO A 271 17.75 8.94 -4.69
N ARG A 272 18.13 7.66 -4.54
CA ARG A 272 19.11 7.19 -3.55
C ARG A 272 20.34 8.09 -3.61
N ARG A 273 20.52 8.96 -2.63
CA ARG A 273 21.84 9.55 -2.36
C ARG A 273 22.72 8.40 -1.90
N ALA A 274 23.81 8.17 -2.62
CA ALA A 274 24.81 7.19 -2.27
C ALA A 274 25.23 7.39 -0.81
N GLU A 275 25.02 6.35 -0.01
CA GLU A 275 25.51 6.26 1.36
C GLU A 275 27.05 6.18 1.31
N PRO A 276 27.78 6.85 2.22
CA PRO A 276 29.24 6.84 2.20
C PRO A 276 29.76 5.46 2.61
N ASP A 277 30.67 4.91 1.80
CA ASP A 277 31.41 3.67 2.02
C ASP A 277 32.19 3.73 3.36
N LEU A 278 31.58 3.26 4.45
CA LEU A 278 32.26 3.06 5.74
C LEU A 278 33.08 1.77 5.67
N ARG A 279 34.27 1.88 5.06
CA ARG A 279 35.30 0.86 5.20
C ARG A 279 35.92 0.91 6.60
N PRO A 280 36.23 -0.24 7.22
CA PRO A 280 36.82 -0.28 8.54
C PRO A 280 38.26 0.27 8.53
N LEU A 281 38.50 1.13 9.52
CA LEU A 281 39.80 1.62 9.95
C LEU A 281 40.76 0.43 10.18
N ARG A 282 41.79 0.30 9.34
CA ARG A 282 42.98 -0.50 9.67
C ARG A 282 44.14 0.44 9.90
N ASP A 283 44.58 0.45 11.15
CA ASP A 283 45.70 1.23 11.64
C ASP A 283 47.04 0.59 11.24
N GLY A 284 48.07 1.42 11.05
CA GLY A 284 49.45 1.00 11.31
C GLY A 284 50.45 0.82 10.14
N ARG A 285 51.03 1.95 9.71
CA ARG A 285 52.47 2.19 9.48
C ARG A 285 53.18 1.84 8.15
N ARG A 286 53.64 2.94 7.55
CA ARG A 286 54.98 3.22 6.95
C ARG A 286 55.34 2.52 5.63
N ARG A 287 55.43 3.33 4.57
CA ARG A 287 56.72 3.77 4.00
C ARG A 287 56.52 4.99 3.09
N ALA A 288 57.34 6.01 3.34
CA ALA A 288 57.51 7.17 2.49
C ALA A 288 58.34 6.81 1.25
N ARG A 289 57.98 7.34 0.08
CA ARG A 289 58.82 8.24 -0.72
C ARG A 289 58.27 8.46 -2.13
N ASP A 290 58.27 9.74 -2.48
CA ASP A 290 58.73 10.32 -3.75
C ASP A 290 57.84 10.38 -5.00
N ARG A 291 57.79 11.63 -5.50
CA ARG A 291 57.59 12.13 -6.88
C ARG A 291 56.18 12.51 -7.36
N ARG A 292 55.91 13.81 -7.25
CA ARG A 292 55.28 14.67 -8.28
C ARG A 292 56.25 14.88 -9.48
N PRO A 293 55.91 15.62 -10.57
CA PRO A 293 54.65 16.26 -11.01
C PRO A 293 54.31 16.09 -12.51
N GLY A 294 53.20 16.69 -12.96
CA GLY A 294 52.95 17.13 -14.35
C GLY A 294 51.61 16.60 -14.86
N GLY A 295 50.74 17.34 -15.52
CA GLY A 295 50.66 18.72 -16.04
C GLY A 295 49.25 18.81 -16.65
N GLU A 296 48.50 19.88 -16.35
CA GLU A 296 48.20 20.93 -17.34
C GLU A 296 47.26 20.49 -18.47
N ARG A 297 45.97 20.91 -18.39
CA ARG A 297 45.30 21.85 -19.31
C ARG A 297 43.78 21.66 -19.35
N ALA A 298 43.09 22.79 -19.24
CA ALA A 298 41.68 22.99 -19.52
C ALA A 298 41.55 23.73 -20.89
N PRO A 299 40.49 24.49 -21.18
CA PRO A 299 39.31 24.08 -21.96
C PRO A 299 39.04 25.02 -23.16
N GLU A 300 38.15 24.68 -24.09
CA GLU A 300 37.59 25.61 -25.11
C GLU A 300 36.48 24.86 -25.88
N GLY A 301 35.31 25.39 -26.25
CA GLY A 301 34.71 26.70 -26.11
C GLY A 301 33.21 26.65 -26.49
N ARG A 302 32.41 27.52 -25.85
CA ARG A 302 31.15 28.07 -26.37
C ARG A 302 31.48 29.16 -27.43
N PRO A 303 30.57 29.75 -28.26
CA PRO A 303 29.17 30.10 -27.94
C PRO A 303 28.14 30.06 -29.12
N GLY A 304 26.89 30.46 -28.83
CA GLY A 304 25.73 30.56 -29.73
C GLY A 304 25.81 31.67 -30.81
N PRO A 305 24.70 32.17 -31.39
CA PRO A 305 23.59 32.80 -30.65
C PRO A 305 22.16 32.54 -31.22
N GLY A 306 21.12 32.97 -30.47
CA GLY A 306 19.76 33.23 -31.00
C GLY A 306 19.72 34.57 -31.75
N PRO A 307 18.65 35.38 -31.67
CA PRO A 307 17.23 35.14 -31.41
C PRO A 307 16.35 35.67 -32.58
N ASP A 308 15.02 35.52 -32.54
CA ASP A 308 14.19 36.58 -33.12
C ASP A 308 12.83 36.73 -32.44
N ALA A 309 12.47 37.99 -32.27
CA ALA A 309 11.35 38.50 -31.52
C ALA A 309 10.41 39.27 -32.48
N GLY A 310 9.10 39.14 -32.29
CA GLY A 310 8.11 40.03 -32.90
C GLY A 310 6.76 39.82 -32.22
N ARG A 311 6.39 40.61 -31.22
CA ARG A 311 5.69 41.92 -31.29
C ARG A 311 4.26 41.83 -31.82
N GLY A 312 3.31 42.26 -30.99
CA GLY A 312 2.01 42.79 -31.44
C GLY A 312 0.85 42.64 -30.44
N GLY A 313 0.73 43.57 -29.46
CA GLY A 313 -0.59 43.97 -28.93
C GLY A 313 -1.14 45.14 -29.77
N PRO A 314 -2.12 45.96 -29.32
CA PRO A 314 -3.09 45.83 -28.21
C PRO A 314 -4.54 46.28 -28.61
N GLY A 315 -5.47 46.28 -27.65
CA GLY A 315 -6.75 47.04 -27.71
C GLY A 315 -8.00 46.17 -27.50
N GLY A 316 -9.03 46.56 -26.75
CA GLY A 316 -9.34 47.78 -26.02
C GLY A 316 -10.72 47.65 -25.34
N CYS A 317 -10.91 48.43 -24.28
CA CYS A 317 -12.15 49.02 -23.78
C CYS A 317 -13.44 48.18 -23.54
N ARG A 318 -13.74 48.00 -22.24
CA ARG A 318 -15.09 48.06 -21.58
C ARG A 318 -15.81 49.41 -21.89
N PRO A 319 -17.12 49.65 -21.60
CA PRO A 319 -17.84 49.26 -20.36
C PRO A 319 -19.39 49.09 -20.41
N GLY A 320 -19.97 48.80 -19.24
CA GLY A 320 -21.40 48.96 -18.89
C GLY A 320 -22.10 47.63 -18.57
N GLY A 321 -22.85 47.44 -17.48
CA GLY A 321 -23.27 48.33 -16.39
C GLY A 321 -24.34 47.62 -15.53
N GLY A 322 -24.37 47.94 -14.23
CA GLY A 322 -25.58 47.97 -13.37
C GLY A 322 -26.07 46.63 -12.77
N ARG A 323 -25.95 46.37 -11.46
CA ARG A 323 -26.69 46.88 -10.27
C ARG A 323 -27.99 46.10 -9.95
N GLY A 324 -28.13 45.76 -8.66
CA GLY A 324 -29.32 45.22 -7.97
C GLY A 324 -29.05 43.82 -7.43
N ARG A 325 -28.58 43.57 -6.19
CA ARG A 325 -29.22 43.83 -4.88
C ARG A 325 -30.72 43.56 -4.91
N ASP A 326 -31.14 42.41 -4.36
CA ASP A 326 -31.89 42.38 -3.08
C ASP A 326 -32.19 40.93 -2.62
N ARG A 327 -31.68 40.61 -1.43
CA ARG A 327 -32.27 39.76 -0.39
C ARG A 327 -32.93 40.74 0.62
N PRO A 328 -33.74 40.35 1.63
CA PRO A 328 -34.45 39.09 1.97
C PRO A 328 -35.95 39.46 2.32
N PRO A 329 -36.71 38.89 3.28
CA PRO A 329 -36.58 37.66 4.11
C PRO A 329 -37.86 36.79 4.25
N LEU A 330 -37.67 35.49 4.49
CA LEU A 330 -38.04 34.72 5.71
C LEU A 330 -37.65 33.25 5.50
#